data_AF-A0A816VXK6-F1
#
_entry.id   AF-A0A816VXK6-F1
#
_cell.length_a   1.000
_cell.length_b   1.000
_cell.length_c   1.000
_cell.angle_alpha   90.00
_cell.angle_beta   90.00
_cell.angle_gamma   90.00
#
_symmetry.space_group_name_H-M   'P 1'
#
loop_
_entity.id
_entity.type
_entity.pdbx_description
1 polymer ?
#
loop_
_entity_poly.entity_id
_entity_poly.type
_entity_poly.pdbx_seq_one_letter_code
_entity_poly.pdbx_strand_id
1 'polypeptide(L)'
;MNLFRFCSGLKVLGYFMILLVFAVVAVSYYAVVVNTWWPILIESSNRGLSALACLIISLFHFLLVMLLWSYFTVVFTDPGSVPEHFRRELGGGESLEAGTSTDQGAFGSLCYCPKCRNVKPPRCHHCSVCQRCVLKMDHHCVWIVNCVGARNYKFFLLFLLYTFLETMLDVVVLLPSFIKFFSQAIKHSSSPGKLASLVLAFVLNLAFVLSLLCFVVMHLSLLSTNTTSVEVHEKNGDVRWKYDLGKKKNFEQVFGKKKAFWLLPLYSKDDLHSITSLQGLEFPTRSDIDP
;
A
#
# COMPACT_ATOMS: atom_id res chain seq x y z
N MET A 1 12.47 31.50 -2.28
CA MET A 1 11.98 30.55 -1.25
C MET A 1 13.00 29.43 -1.10
N ASN A 2 13.63 29.31 0.07
CA ASN A 2 14.73 28.35 0.29
C ASN A 2 14.28 26.89 0.14
N LEU A 3 14.61 26.28 -0.99
CA LEU A 3 14.31 24.88 -1.35
C LEU A 3 14.94 23.88 -0.37
N PHE A 4 16.01 24.28 0.33
CA PHE A 4 16.74 23.45 1.29
C PHE A 4 16.03 23.26 2.64
N ARG A 5 15.07 24.12 3.01
CA ARG A 5 14.34 23.99 4.30
C ARG A 5 13.28 22.90 4.32
N PHE A 6 12.67 22.58 3.17
CA PHE A 6 11.63 21.54 3.07
C PHE A 6 12.23 20.12 3.09
N CYS A 7 13.45 19.94 2.60
CA CYS A 7 14.07 18.62 2.43
C CYS A 7 14.47 17.98 3.78
N SER A 8 14.87 18.76 4.78
CA SER A 8 15.19 18.25 6.12
C SER A 8 13.95 17.92 6.94
N GLY A 9 12.90 18.76 6.88
CA GLY A 9 11.65 18.53 7.62
C GLY A 9 10.88 17.30 7.14
N LEU A 10 10.79 17.08 5.83
CA LEU A 10 10.15 15.89 5.27
C LEU A 10 10.90 14.59 5.60
N LYS A 11 12.24 14.62 5.65
CA LYS A 11 13.04 13.47 6.07
C LYS A 11 12.80 13.13 7.54
N VAL A 12 12.78 14.12 8.42
CA VAL A 12 12.47 13.94 9.85
C VAL A 12 11.06 13.37 10.04
N LEU A 13 10.07 13.91 9.31
CA LEU A 13 8.70 13.39 9.32
C LEU A 13 8.66 11.93 8.85
N GLY A 14 9.42 11.58 7.82
CA GLY A 14 9.55 10.22 7.33
C GLY A 14 10.08 9.25 8.38
N TYR A 15 11.22 9.56 9.00
CA TYR A 15 11.77 8.73 10.07
C TYR A 15 10.80 8.59 11.25
N PHE A 16 10.11 9.67 11.62
CA PHE A 16 9.09 9.63 12.67
C PHE A 16 7.92 8.69 12.31
N MET A 17 7.42 8.71 11.07
CA MET A 17 6.37 7.78 10.62
C MET A 17 6.82 6.32 10.68
N ILE A 18 8.05 6.02 10.26
CA ILE A 18 8.61 4.66 10.33
C ILE A 18 8.72 4.20 11.79
N LEU A 19 9.25 5.05 12.68
CA LEU A 19 9.33 4.76 14.11
C LEU A 19 7.96 4.54 14.73
N LEU A 20 6.95 5.32 14.32
CA LEU A 20 5.58 5.16 14.79
C LEU A 20 5.00 3.80 14.38
N VAL A 21 5.24 3.34 13.14
CA VAL A 21 4.81 2.00 12.69
C VAL A 21 5.43 0.92 13.57
N PHE A 22 6.74 0.96 13.82
CA PHE A 22 7.39 -0.03 14.70
C PHE A 22 6.91 0.05 16.14
N ALA A 23 6.64 1.25 16.66
CA ALA A 23 6.10 1.41 18.00
C ALA A 23 4.71 0.78 18.16
N VAL A 24 3.83 0.97 17.17
CA VAL A 24 2.49 0.34 17.16
C VAL A 24 2.62 -1.19 17.12
N VAL A 25 3.46 -1.72 16.22
CA VAL A 25 3.72 -3.17 16.13
C VAL A 25 4.27 -3.72 17.44
N ALA A 26 5.21 -3.02 18.09
CA ALA A 26 5.78 -3.44 19.36
C ALA A 26 4.75 -3.47 20.50
N VAL A 27 3.86 -2.48 20.56
CA VAL A 27 2.77 -2.44 21.55
C VAL A 27 1.78 -3.59 21.31
N SER A 28 1.39 -3.84 20.06
CA SER A 28 0.58 -5.02 19.69
C SER A 28 1.23 -6.33 20.10
N TYR A 29 2.50 -6.53 19.72
CA TYR A 29 3.27 -7.74 20.05
C TYR A 29 3.30 -7.99 21.56
N TYR A 30 3.62 -6.94 22.33
CA TYR A 30 3.68 -7.03 23.79
C TYR A 30 2.32 -7.38 24.40
N ALA A 31 1.23 -6.75 23.95
CA ALA A 31 -0.10 -7.01 24.47
C ALA A 31 -0.63 -8.42 24.11
N VAL A 32 -0.49 -8.83 22.85
CA VAL A 32 -1.02 -10.09 22.34
C VAL A 32 -0.14 -11.26 22.77
N VAL A 33 1.13 -11.25 22.37
CA VAL A 33 2.03 -12.38 22.59
C VAL A 33 2.46 -12.42 24.04
N VAL A 34 3.14 -11.38 24.53
CA VAL A 34 3.83 -11.44 25.84
C VAL A 34 2.86 -11.43 27.01
N ASN A 35 1.84 -10.56 26.98
CA ASN A 35 0.94 -10.39 28.12
C ASN A 35 -0.25 -11.35 28.12
N THR A 36 -0.76 -11.73 26.95
CA THR A 36 -2.03 -12.49 26.86
C THR A 36 -1.80 -13.97 26.57
N TRP A 37 -1.19 -14.29 25.43
CA TRP A 37 -1.19 -15.68 24.93
C TRP A 37 0.02 -16.51 25.38
N TRP A 38 1.18 -15.88 25.57
CA TRP A 38 2.38 -16.59 26.04
C TRP A 38 2.17 -17.22 27.43
N PRO A 39 1.66 -16.51 28.47
CA PRO A 39 1.41 -17.12 29.77
C PRO A 39 0.41 -18.26 29.69
N ILE A 40 -0.65 -18.12 28.88
CA ILE A 40 -1.63 -19.19 28.66
C ILE A 40 -0.96 -20.43 28.07
N LEU A 41 -0.02 -20.27 27.13
CA LEU A 41 0.69 -21.40 26.52
C LEU A 41 1.51 -22.17 27.56
N ILE A 42 2.22 -21.48 28.45
CA ILE A 42 3.17 -22.10 29.39
C ILE A 42 2.54 -22.55 30.72
N GLU A 43 1.53 -21.84 31.23
CA GLU A 43 0.96 -22.05 32.57
C GLU A 43 -0.37 -22.80 32.54
N SER A 44 -1.07 -22.87 31.39
CA SER A 44 -2.37 -23.54 31.32
C SER A 44 -2.22 -25.06 31.49
N SER A 45 -2.94 -25.61 32.48
CA SER A 45 -3.10 -27.06 32.65
C SER A 45 -4.05 -27.69 31.62
N ASN A 46 -4.87 -26.88 30.95
CA ASN A 46 -5.78 -27.33 29.91
C ASN A 46 -5.04 -27.42 28.55
N ARG A 47 -4.80 -28.65 28.09
CA ARG A 47 -4.12 -28.93 26.81
C ARG A 47 -4.79 -28.28 25.60
N GLY A 48 -6.12 -28.18 25.58
CA GLY A 48 -6.85 -27.55 24.48
C GLY A 48 -6.60 -26.04 24.40
N LEU A 49 -6.55 -25.38 25.56
CA LEU A 49 -6.27 -23.95 25.64
C LEU A 49 -4.81 -23.64 25.28
N SER A 50 -3.85 -24.47 25.72
CA SER A 50 -2.44 -24.34 25.33
C SER A 50 -2.24 -24.57 23.83
N ALA A 51 -2.93 -25.54 23.23
CA ALA A 51 -2.90 -25.76 21.78
C ALA A 51 -3.46 -24.56 21.00
N LEU A 52 -4.57 -23.98 21.46
CA LEU A 52 -5.13 -22.76 20.88
C LEU A 52 -4.15 -21.58 20.98
N ALA A 53 -3.50 -21.39 22.14
CA ALA A 53 -2.50 -20.35 22.32
C ALA A 53 -1.32 -20.53 21.35
N CYS A 54 -0.84 -21.76 21.17
CA CYS A 54 0.22 -22.07 20.20
C CYS A 54 -0.20 -21.70 18.77
N LEU A 55 -1.43 -22.05 18.36
CA LEU A 55 -1.96 -21.72 17.03
C LEU A 55 -2.07 -20.21 16.82
N ILE A 56 -2.59 -19.46 17.80
CA ILE A 56 -2.73 -18.01 17.72
C ILE A 56 -1.37 -17.33 17.64
N ILE A 57 -0.41 -17.72 18.50
CA ILE A 57 0.95 -17.19 18.46
C ILE A 57 1.61 -17.48 17.11
N SER A 58 1.42 -18.69 16.57
CA SER A 58 1.97 -19.08 15.26
C SER A 58 1.37 -18.25 14.12
N LEU A 59 0.04 -18.06 14.13
CA LEU A 59 -0.67 -17.25 13.14
C LEU A 59 -0.24 -15.78 13.21
N PHE A 60 -0.14 -15.22 14.42
CA PHE A 60 0.34 -13.86 14.66
C PHE A 60 1.74 -13.67 14.08
N HIS A 61 2.70 -14.56 14.37
CA HIS A 61 4.05 -14.43 13.82
C HIS A 61 4.09 -14.59 12.29
N PHE A 62 3.26 -15.48 11.73
CA PHE A 62 3.13 -15.61 10.28
C PHE A 62 2.63 -14.32 9.63
N LEU A 63 1.56 -13.72 10.16
CA LEU A 63 1.01 -12.47 9.66
C LEU A 63 1.98 -11.31 9.85
N LEU A 64 2.65 -11.22 11.01
CA LEU A 64 3.69 -10.22 11.28
C LEU A 64 4.84 -10.31 10.28
N VAL A 65 5.33 -11.52 9.95
CA VAL A 65 6.36 -11.72 8.94
C VAL A 65 5.89 -11.23 7.56
N MET A 66 4.65 -11.58 7.16
CA MET A 66 4.08 -11.14 5.88
C MET A 66 3.84 -9.62 5.82
N LEU A 67 3.41 -9.02 6.94
CA LEU A 67 3.23 -7.58 7.10
C LEU A 67 4.57 -6.86 6.96
N LEU A 68 5.58 -7.25 7.73
CA LEU A 68 6.90 -6.60 7.70
C LEU A 68 7.57 -6.80 6.34
N TRP A 69 7.48 -7.99 5.75
CA TRP A 69 8.02 -8.23 4.42
C TRP A 69 7.35 -7.33 3.38
N SER A 70 6.02 -7.21 3.39
CA SER A 70 5.29 -6.32 2.49
C SER A 70 5.62 -4.84 2.74
N TYR A 71 5.71 -4.42 4.00
CA TYR A 71 6.07 -3.06 4.42
C TYR A 71 7.45 -2.66 3.91
N PHE A 72 8.49 -3.46 4.21
CA PHE A 72 9.83 -3.15 3.74
C PHE A 72 9.92 -3.17 2.22
N THR A 73 9.24 -4.11 1.56
CA THR A 73 9.23 -4.17 0.10
C THR A 73 8.60 -2.91 -0.50
N VAL A 74 7.46 -2.43 0.01
CA VAL A 74 6.82 -1.21 -0.53
C VAL A 74 7.62 0.07 -0.21
N VAL A 75 8.24 0.14 0.98
CA VAL A 75 9.08 1.27 1.40
C VAL A 75 10.32 1.40 0.51
N PHE A 76 11.02 0.29 0.27
CA PHE A 76 12.30 0.31 -0.46
C PHE A 76 12.19 0.13 -1.97
N THR A 77 11.02 -0.26 -2.50
CA THR A 77 10.83 -0.36 -3.95
C THR A 77 10.58 1.02 -4.56
N ASP A 78 11.34 1.35 -5.60
CA ASP A 78 11.06 2.54 -6.41
C ASP A 78 9.68 2.41 -7.08
N PRO A 79 8.74 3.36 -6.89
CA PRO A 79 7.40 3.30 -7.47
C PRO A 79 7.35 3.37 -9.01
N GLY A 80 8.47 3.70 -9.65
CA GLY A 80 8.57 3.93 -11.09
C GLY A 80 8.83 5.40 -11.38
N SER A 81 9.98 5.68 -12.00
CA SER A 81 10.33 6.97 -12.59
C SER A 81 10.19 6.94 -14.10
N VAL A 82 9.90 8.10 -14.68
CA VAL A 82 9.98 8.28 -16.13
C VAL A 82 11.46 8.25 -16.54
N PRO A 83 11.87 7.40 -17.49
CA PRO A 83 13.24 7.38 -18.01
C PRO A 83 13.67 8.77 -18.48
N GLU A 84 14.95 9.09 -18.28
CA GLU A 84 15.57 10.21 -18.98
C GLU A 84 15.35 10.01 -20.48
N HIS A 85 15.25 11.08 -21.27
CA HIS A 85 15.05 11.02 -22.73
C HIS A 85 13.83 10.24 -23.27
N PHE A 86 12.81 9.89 -22.46
CA PHE A 86 11.53 9.33 -22.95
C PHE A 86 10.93 10.11 -24.14
N ARG A 87 11.18 11.43 -24.19
CA ARG A 87 10.87 12.31 -25.33
C ARG A 87 11.40 11.80 -26.69
N ARG A 88 12.60 11.22 -26.74
CA ARG A 88 13.28 10.79 -27.99
C ARG A 88 12.80 9.45 -28.51
N GLU A 89 12.36 8.56 -27.62
CA GLU A 89 11.83 7.24 -28.03
C GLU A 89 10.46 7.36 -28.71
N LEU A 90 9.67 8.36 -28.31
CA LEU A 90 8.37 8.67 -28.92
C LEU A 90 8.47 9.42 -30.26
N GLY A 91 9.64 9.97 -30.59
CA GLY A 91 9.85 10.74 -31.82
C GLY A 91 11.33 10.70 -32.17
N GLY A 92 11.69 9.83 -33.11
CA GLY A 92 13.05 9.72 -33.62
C GLY A 92 13.54 11.05 -34.17
N GLY A 93 14.43 11.71 -33.42
CA GLY A 93 15.15 12.91 -33.86
C GLY A 93 14.32 14.20 -33.89
N GLU A 94 14.91 15.24 -33.30
CA GLU A 94 14.67 16.66 -33.58
C GLU A 94 13.36 17.33 -33.06
N SER A 95 13.58 18.18 -32.04
CA SER A 95 12.91 19.47 -31.81
C SER A 95 11.41 19.60 -32.11
N LEU A 96 10.58 19.09 -31.19
CA LEU A 96 9.28 19.71 -30.89
C LEU A 96 9.53 20.92 -29.97
N GLU A 97 10.09 21.98 -30.53
CA GLU A 97 9.89 23.32 -29.97
C GLU A 97 8.48 23.82 -30.33
N ALA A 98 7.95 24.66 -29.44
CA ALA A 98 6.60 25.21 -29.46
C ALA A 98 6.04 25.49 -30.87
N GLY A 99 5.07 24.69 -31.28
CA GLY A 99 4.33 24.86 -32.53
C GLY A 99 2.87 24.45 -32.35
N THR A 100 2.00 25.45 -32.27
CA THR A 100 0.55 25.32 -32.47
C THR A 100 0.27 24.79 -33.89
N SER A 101 -0.07 23.52 -34.04
CA SER A 101 -0.87 23.04 -35.16
C SER A 101 -1.34 21.59 -34.93
N THR A 102 -2.66 21.49 -34.82
CA THR A 102 -3.54 20.39 -35.26
C THR A 102 -2.87 19.32 -36.12
N ASP A 103 -2.53 18.18 -35.51
CA ASP A 103 -2.71 16.87 -36.15
C ASP A 103 -3.10 15.86 -35.07
N GLN A 104 -4.43 15.71 -34.89
CA GLN A 104 -5.04 14.80 -33.93
C GLN A 104 -5.39 13.50 -34.66
N GLY A 105 -4.45 12.56 -34.66
CA GLY A 105 -4.67 11.19 -35.12
C GLY A 105 -3.66 10.25 -34.47
N ALA A 106 -4.15 9.27 -33.70
CA ALA A 106 -3.41 8.16 -33.07
C ALA A 106 -2.58 8.41 -31.79
N PHE A 107 -2.03 9.60 -31.51
CA PHE A 107 -1.29 9.85 -30.26
C PHE A 107 -1.94 10.94 -29.41
N GLY A 108 -2.83 10.54 -28.49
CA GLY A 108 -3.50 11.45 -27.56
C GLY A 108 -2.49 12.36 -26.84
N SER A 109 -2.81 13.64 -26.75
CA SER A 109 -1.98 14.75 -26.23
C SER A 109 -1.07 14.33 -25.06
N LEU A 110 0.17 13.97 -25.36
CA LEU A 110 1.15 13.62 -24.34
C LEU A 110 1.41 14.84 -23.45
N CYS A 111 0.96 14.78 -22.20
CA CYS A 111 1.07 15.88 -21.25
C CYS A 111 2.54 16.10 -20.85
N TYR A 112 3.04 17.33 -20.97
CA TYR A 112 4.41 17.68 -20.55
C TYR A 112 4.48 18.00 -19.05
N CYS A 113 5.60 17.65 -18.39
CA CYS A 113 5.90 18.09 -17.03
C CYS A 113 6.93 19.22 -17.04
N PRO A 114 6.57 20.48 -16.72
CA PRO A 114 7.52 21.60 -16.72
C PRO A 114 8.59 21.47 -15.62
N LYS A 115 8.24 20.87 -14.47
CA LYS A 115 9.17 20.68 -13.34
C LYS A 115 10.26 19.65 -13.65
N CYS A 116 9.90 18.55 -14.27
CA CYS A 116 10.84 17.48 -14.65
C CYS A 116 11.42 17.66 -16.06
N ARG A 117 10.93 18.63 -16.83
CA ARG A 117 11.30 18.89 -18.22
C ARG A 117 11.19 17.68 -19.16
N ASN A 118 10.24 16.79 -18.88
CA ASN A 118 10.05 15.53 -19.59
C ASN A 118 8.58 15.33 -19.98
N VAL A 119 8.35 14.52 -21.02
CA VAL A 119 7.00 14.08 -21.42
C VAL A 119 6.48 13.10 -20.37
N LYS A 120 5.21 13.21 -19.99
CA LYS A 120 4.56 12.25 -19.08
C LYS A 120 4.03 11.07 -19.90
N PRO A 121 4.46 9.83 -19.60
CA PRO A 121 3.77 8.64 -20.08
C PRO A 121 2.29 8.64 -19.64
N PRO A 122 1.44 7.80 -20.23
CA PRO A 122 0.07 7.61 -19.76
C PRO A 122 0.02 7.31 -18.24
N ARG A 123 -0.98 7.87 -17.55
CA ARG A 123 -1.22 7.66 -16.10
C ARG A 123 -0.09 8.16 -15.19
N CYS A 124 0.86 8.93 -15.71
CA CYS A 124 1.97 9.48 -14.93
C CYS A 124 1.62 10.87 -14.35
N HIS A 125 1.88 11.06 -13.05
CA HIS A 125 1.68 12.35 -12.38
C HIS A 125 2.95 12.80 -11.66
N HIS A 126 3.12 14.13 -11.50
CA HIS A 126 4.25 14.70 -10.78
C HIS A 126 3.91 14.79 -9.30
N CYS A 127 4.68 14.11 -8.45
CA CYS A 127 4.55 14.24 -7.01
C CYS A 127 5.45 15.36 -6.50
N SER A 128 4.87 16.39 -5.87
CA SER A 128 5.61 17.49 -5.23
C SER A 128 6.36 17.05 -3.97
N VAL A 129 6.01 15.93 -3.35
CA VAL A 129 6.75 15.38 -2.21
C VAL A 129 7.98 14.62 -2.67
N CYS A 130 7.79 13.69 -3.62
CA CYS A 130 8.87 12.91 -4.24
C CYS A 130 9.73 13.75 -5.22
N GLN A 131 9.29 14.97 -5.60
CA GLN A 131 9.93 15.90 -6.56
C GLN A 131 10.24 15.27 -7.93
N ARG A 132 9.39 14.34 -8.38
CA ARG A 132 9.54 13.65 -9.65
C ARG A 132 8.21 13.17 -10.23
N CYS A 133 8.23 12.85 -11.52
CA CYS A 133 7.14 12.14 -12.18
C CYS A 133 7.15 10.66 -11.80
N VAL A 134 6.01 10.16 -11.34
CA VAL A 134 5.79 8.78 -10.90
C VAL A 134 4.87 8.07 -11.89
N LEU A 135 5.30 6.91 -12.37
CA LEU A 135 4.53 6.08 -13.31
C LEU A 135 3.30 5.48 -12.63
N LYS A 136 2.14 5.51 -13.30
CA LYS A 136 0.84 5.05 -12.75
C LYS A 136 0.64 5.54 -11.32
N MET A 137 0.86 6.84 -11.08
CA MET A 137 0.85 7.39 -9.73
C MET A 137 -0.53 7.23 -9.10
N ASP A 138 -0.59 6.61 -7.93
CA ASP A 138 -1.81 6.50 -7.15
C ASP A 138 -1.85 7.60 -6.08
N HIS A 139 -0.90 7.60 -5.15
CA HIS A 139 -0.77 8.69 -4.17
C HIS A 139 0.64 8.71 -3.56
N HIS A 140 0.94 9.78 -2.81
CA HIS A 140 2.08 9.78 -1.90
C HIS A 140 1.62 9.33 -0.51
N CYS A 141 2.21 8.27 0.02
CA CYS A 141 1.79 7.69 1.29
C CYS A 141 2.81 7.99 2.39
N VAL A 142 2.36 8.75 3.39
CA VAL A 142 3.21 9.15 4.54
C VAL A 142 3.62 7.97 5.42
N TRP A 143 2.79 6.92 5.50
CA TRP A 143 3.05 5.73 6.33
C TRP A 143 4.21 4.86 5.83
N ILE A 144 4.45 4.88 4.52
CA ILE A 144 5.58 4.17 3.89
C ILE A 144 6.69 5.14 3.43
N VAL A 145 6.50 6.45 3.63
CA VAL A 145 7.43 7.51 3.24
C VAL A 145 7.85 7.41 1.77
N ASN A 146 6.92 6.99 0.92
CA ASN A 146 7.18 6.74 -0.50
C ASN A 146 5.91 7.00 -1.32
N CYS A 147 6.11 7.26 -2.60
CA CYS A 147 5.01 7.29 -3.56
C CYS A 147 4.55 5.84 -3.84
N VAL A 148 3.24 5.67 -4.06
CA VAL A 148 2.64 4.43 -4.57
C VAL A 148 2.40 4.61 -6.06
N GLY A 149 2.97 3.72 -6.87
CA GLY A 149 2.95 3.78 -8.33
C GLY A 149 3.04 2.41 -8.98
N ALA A 150 3.32 2.38 -10.28
CA ALA A 150 3.28 1.18 -11.11
C ALA A 150 4.06 -0.01 -10.53
N ARG A 151 5.27 0.23 -10.01
CA ARG A 151 6.22 -0.83 -9.62
C ARG A 151 6.06 -1.34 -8.19
N ASN A 152 5.32 -0.63 -7.33
CA ASN A 152 5.14 -1.01 -5.93
C ASN A 152 3.66 -1.12 -5.51
N TYR A 153 2.69 -0.89 -6.42
CA TYR A 153 1.26 -0.94 -6.08
C TYR A 153 0.83 -2.28 -5.48
N LYS A 154 1.28 -3.42 -6.04
CA LYS A 154 1.00 -4.74 -5.46
C LYS A 154 1.49 -4.85 -4.02
N PHE A 155 2.71 -4.38 -3.74
CA PHE A 155 3.30 -4.45 -2.41
C PHE A 155 2.54 -3.59 -1.42
N PHE A 156 2.06 -2.42 -1.87
CA PHE A 156 1.14 -1.59 -1.09
C PHE A 156 -0.18 -2.31 -0.77
N LEU A 157 -0.81 -2.96 -1.75
CA LEU A 157 -2.05 -3.73 -1.53
C LEU A 157 -1.85 -4.90 -0.56
N LEU A 158 -0.74 -5.61 -0.66
CA LEU A 158 -0.38 -6.68 0.29
C LEU A 158 -0.09 -6.12 1.68
N PHE A 159 0.59 -5.00 1.79
CA PHE A 159 0.80 -4.30 3.06
C PHE A 159 -0.54 -3.92 3.71
N LEU A 160 -1.49 -3.35 2.95
CA LEU A 160 -2.84 -3.06 3.46
C LEU A 160 -3.56 -4.32 3.93
N LEU A 161 -3.53 -5.39 3.12
CA LEU A 161 -4.18 -6.66 3.44
C LEU A 161 -3.61 -7.27 4.73
N TYR A 162 -2.29 -7.42 4.82
CA TYR A 162 -1.66 -8.05 5.99
C TYR A 162 -1.77 -7.19 7.25
N THR A 163 -1.73 -5.85 7.13
CA THR A 163 -1.99 -4.97 8.27
C THR A 163 -3.45 -5.10 8.74
N PHE A 164 -4.41 -5.17 7.81
CA PHE A 164 -5.81 -5.41 8.14
C PHE A 164 -6.01 -6.76 8.84
N LEU A 165 -5.41 -7.84 8.32
CA LEU A 165 -5.54 -9.18 8.91
C LEU A 165 -4.88 -9.26 10.30
N GLU A 166 -3.70 -8.66 10.48
CA GLU A 166 -2.99 -8.62 11.77
C GLU A 166 -3.80 -7.84 12.81
N THR A 167 -4.22 -6.61 12.47
CA THR A 167 -4.99 -5.77 13.40
C THR A 167 -6.37 -6.39 13.71
N MET A 168 -6.98 -7.11 12.77
CA MET A 168 -8.19 -7.91 13.02
C MET A 168 -7.95 -9.05 13.99
N LEU A 169 -6.85 -9.81 13.80
CA LEU A 169 -6.47 -10.86 14.72
C LEU A 169 -6.29 -10.29 16.13
N ASP A 170 -5.52 -9.21 16.27
CA ASP A 170 -5.26 -8.52 17.54
C ASP A 170 -6.56 -8.14 18.26
N VAL A 171 -7.53 -7.52 17.56
CA VAL A 171 -8.83 -7.17 18.13
C VAL A 171 -9.58 -8.40 18.62
N VAL A 172 -9.69 -9.44 17.79
CA VAL A 172 -10.44 -10.66 18.13
C VAL A 172 -9.84 -11.35 19.35
N VAL A 173 -8.51 -11.48 19.40
CA VAL A 173 -7.83 -12.24 20.45
C VAL A 173 -7.67 -11.45 21.75
N LEU A 174 -7.68 -10.11 21.71
CA LEU A 174 -7.67 -9.25 22.89
C LEU A 174 -9.06 -8.97 23.46
N LEU A 175 -10.13 -9.12 22.68
CA LEU A 175 -11.51 -8.80 23.09
C LEU A 175 -11.93 -9.45 24.43
N PRO A 176 -11.68 -10.75 24.69
CA PRO A 176 -12.06 -11.36 25.97
C PRO A 176 -11.33 -10.71 27.16
N SER A 177 -10.05 -10.40 26.99
CA SER A 177 -9.24 -9.75 28.02
C SER A 177 -9.65 -8.29 28.22
N PHE A 178 -10.06 -7.60 27.15
CA PHE A 178 -10.62 -6.24 27.20
C PHE A 178 -11.98 -6.19 27.92
N ILE A 179 -12.88 -7.14 27.67
CA ILE A 179 -14.16 -7.25 28.40
C ILE A 179 -13.91 -7.57 29.88
N LYS A 180 -12.98 -8.49 30.18
CA LYS A 180 -12.55 -8.79 31.55
C LYS A 180 -11.97 -7.57 32.25
N PHE A 181 -11.23 -6.71 31.55
CA PHE A 181 -10.73 -5.45 32.10
C PHE A 181 -11.88 -4.59 32.64
N PHE A 182 -12.96 -4.35 31.89
CA PHE A 182 -14.07 -3.53 32.40
C PHE A 182 -14.81 -4.16 33.58
N SER A 183 -14.86 -5.50 33.65
CA SER A 183 -15.47 -6.18 34.80
C SER A 183 -14.55 -6.24 36.04
N GLN A 184 -13.23 -6.22 35.86
CA GLN A 184 -12.23 -6.30 36.93
C GLN A 184 -11.64 -4.95 37.37
N ALA A 185 -11.69 -3.91 36.55
CA ALA A 185 -11.27 -2.56 36.92
C ALA A 185 -12.05 -2.02 38.13
N ILE A 186 -13.29 -2.52 38.31
CA ILE A 186 -14.14 -2.30 39.48
C ILE A 186 -13.53 -2.91 40.77
N LYS A 187 -12.56 -3.83 40.67
CA LYS A 187 -12.03 -4.66 41.78
C LYS A 187 -10.52 -4.45 42.09
N HIS A 188 -9.87 -3.43 41.51
CA HIS A 188 -8.58 -2.86 41.97
C HIS A 188 -7.32 -3.77 42.12
N SER A 189 -7.20 -4.92 41.43
CA SER A 189 -6.12 -5.90 41.73
C SER A 189 -5.08 -6.20 40.64
N SER A 190 -4.91 -5.35 39.62
CA SER A 190 -4.03 -5.66 38.46
C SER A 190 -2.88 -4.67 38.27
N SER A 191 -1.74 -5.17 37.74
CA SER A 191 -0.56 -4.36 37.39
C SER A 191 -0.93 -3.26 36.39
N PRO A 192 -0.74 -1.95 36.72
CA PRO A 192 -1.17 -0.84 35.87
C PRO A 192 -0.57 -0.86 34.47
N GLY A 193 0.70 -1.26 34.33
CA GLY A 193 1.41 -1.28 33.03
C GLY A 193 0.85 -2.31 32.05
N LYS A 194 0.58 -3.54 32.52
CA LYS A 194 -0.03 -4.59 31.69
C LYS A 194 -1.41 -4.17 31.20
N LEU A 195 -2.22 -3.61 32.10
CA LEU A 195 -3.55 -3.10 31.75
C LEU A 195 -3.50 -1.96 30.74
N ALA A 196 -2.62 -0.97 30.96
CA ALA A 196 -2.46 0.16 30.05
C ALA A 196 -2.07 -0.31 28.64
N SER A 197 -1.11 -1.24 28.53
CA SER A 197 -0.69 -1.80 27.24
C SER A 197 -1.82 -2.56 26.53
N LEU A 198 -2.66 -3.29 27.26
CA LEU A 198 -3.79 -4.03 26.71
C LEU A 198 -4.85 -3.09 26.15
N VAL A 199 -5.26 -2.10 26.94
CA VAL A 199 -6.28 -1.12 26.52
C VAL A 199 -5.77 -0.31 25.34
N LEU A 200 -4.53 0.16 25.39
CA LEU A 200 -3.90 0.90 24.30
C LEU A 200 -3.85 0.07 23.02
N ALA A 201 -3.35 -1.17 23.09
CA ALA A 201 -3.29 -2.07 21.94
C ALA A 201 -4.68 -2.34 21.37
N PHE A 202 -5.67 -2.66 22.20
CA PHE A 202 -7.02 -2.95 21.73
C PHE A 202 -7.64 -1.75 21.00
N VAL A 203 -7.58 -0.56 21.60
CA VAL A 203 -8.15 0.66 21.01
C VAL A 203 -7.44 1.05 19.71
N LEU A 204 -6.10 0.99 19.69
CA LEU A 204 -5.32 1.28 18.48
C LEU A 204 -5.66 0.30 17.36
N ASN A 205 -5.63 -1.01 17.62
CA ASN A 205 -5.93 -2.01 16.60
C ASN A 205 -7.37 -1.91 16.10
N LEU A 206 -8.34 -1.61 16.97
CA LEU A 206 -9.72 -1.38 16.57
C LEU A 206 -9.85 -0.16 15.64
N ALA A 207 -9.16 0.95 15.95
CA ALA A 207 -9.15 2.12 15.09
C ALA A 207 -8.52 1.82 13.72
N PHE A 208 -7.39 1.10 13.70
CA PHE A 208 -6.74 0.67 12.46
C PHE A 208 -7.63 -0.26 11.64
N VAL A 209 -8.25 -1.26 12.26
CA VAL A 209 -9.21 -2.17 11.62
C VAL A 209 -10.31 -1.42 10.88
N LEU A 210 -10.96 -0.48 11.55
CA LEU A 210 -12.09 0.27 10.98
C LEU A 210 -11.63 1.16 9.83
N SER A 211 -10.48 1.82 9.98
CA SER A 211 -9.91 2.66 8.94
C SER A 211 -9.46 1.83 7.74
N LEU A 212 -8.68 0.78 7.97
CA LEU A 212 -8.12 -0.09 6.92
C LEU A 212 -9.19 -0.84 6.15
N LEU A 213 -10.32 -1.19 6.76
CA LEU A 213 -11.45 -1.77 6.03
C LEU A 213 -11.91 -0.86 4.88
N CYS A 214 -12.03 0.44 5.15
CA CYS A 214 -12.40 1.43 4.13
C CYS A 214 -11.35 1.50 3.02
N PHE A 215 -10.06 1.56 3.38
CA PHE A 215 -8.97 1.58 2.40
C PHE A 215 -8.91 0.30 1.55
N VAL A 216 -9.07 -0.89 2.16
CA VAL A 216 -9.11 -2.16 1.44
C VAL A 216 -10.27 -2.18 0.46
N VAL A 217 -11.49 -1.80 0.88
CA VAL A 217 -12.65 -1.74 -0.02
C VAL A 217 -12.43 -0.76 -1.16
N MET A 218 -11.92 0.43 -0.87
CA MET A 218 -11.60 1.44 -1.88
C MET A 218 -10.59 0.90 -2.90
N HIS A 219 -9.46 0.35 -2.46
CA HIS A 219 -8.44 -0.17 -3.37
C HIS A 219 -8.88 -1.43 -4.12
N LEU A 220 -9.73 -2.27 -3.55
CA LEU A 220 -10.36 -3.38 -4.28
C LEU A 220 -11.26 -2.86 -5.42
N SER A 221 -11.99 -1.77 -5.19
CA SER A 221 -12.77 -1.10 -6.23
C SER A 221 -11.87 -0.54 -7.35
N LEU A 222 -10.80 0.17 -6.98
CA LEU A 222 -9.80 0.71 -7.91
C LEU A 222 -9.15 -0.41 -8.74
N LEU A 223 -8.74 -1.51 -8.08
CA LEU A 223 -8.18 -2.68 -8.74
C LEU A 223 -9.18 -3.34 -9.70
N SER A 224 -10.46 -3.41 -9.30
CA SER A 224 -11.51 -4.04 -10.12
C SER A 224 -11.82 -3.25 -11.39
N THR A 225 -11.64 -1.93 -11.37
CA THR A 225 -11.90 -1.01 -12.50
C THR A 225 -10.61 -0.54 -13.20
N ASN A 226 -9.45 -1.04 -12.77
CA ASN A 226 -8.11 -0.62 -13.22
C ASN A 226 -7.93 0.91 -13.22
N THR A 227 -8.36 1.55 -12.14
CA THR A 227 -8.19 2.98 -11.91
C THR A 227 -7.19 3.23 -10.78
N THR A 228 -6.62 4.42 -10.76
CA THR A 228 -5.86 4.99 -9.64
C THR A 228 -6.72 6.01 -8.91
N SER A 229 -6.38 6.34 -7.65
CA SER A 229 -7.06 7.42 -6.93
C SER A 229 -6.98 8.76 -7.65
N VAL A 230 -5.89 9.05 -8.37
CA VAL A 230 -5.75 10.28 -9.18
C VAL A 230 -6.75 10.28 -10.32
N GLU A 231 -6.85 9.19 -11.09
CA GLU A 231 -7.78 9.11 -12.22
C GLU A 231 -9.24 9.21 -11.78
N VAL A 232 -9.57 8.67 -10.60
CA VAL A 232 -10.92 8.84 -10.02
C VAL A 232 -11.17 10.28 -9.60
N HIS A 233 -10.18 10.95 -9.03
CA HIS A 233 -10.29 12.34 -8.60
C HIS A 233 -10.36 13.33 -9.78
N GLU A 234 -9.60 13.09 -10.85
CA GLU A 234 -9.58 13.90 -12.06
C GLU A 234 -10.77 13.61 -13.00
N LYS A 235 -11.61 12.60 -12.68
CA LYS A 235 -12.75 12.21 -13.51
C LYS A 235 -13.76 13.35 -13.60
N ASN A 236 -13.87 13.93 -14.80
CA ASN A 236 -14.92 14.89 -15.13
C ASN A 236 -15.95 14.23 -16.05
N GLY A 237 -17.22 14.20 -15.61
CA GLY A 237 -18.33 13.66 -16.39
C GLY A 237 -18.37 12.13 -16.49
N ASP A 238 -19.18 11.63 -17.43
CA ASP A 238 -19.52 10.20 -17.54
C ASP A 238 -18.63 9.45 -18.55
N VAL A 239 -17.31 9.55 -18.35
CA VAL A 239 -16.33 8.87 -19.21
C VAL A 239 -16.13 7.42 -18.72
N ARG A 240 -16.19 6.45 -19.65
CA ARG A 240 -15.87 5.05 -19.39
C ARG A 240 -14.38 4.88 -19.08
N TRP A 241 -14.04 3.98 -18.17
CA TRP A 241 -12.65 3.72 -17.79
C TRP A 241 -11.86 3.07 -18.94
N LYS A 242 -10.95 3.84 -19.57
CA LYS A 242 -10.16 3.40 -20.74
C LYS A 242 -9.37 2.10 -20.51
N TYR A 243 -8.85 1.92 -19.29
CA TYR A 243 -7.98 0.80 -18.93
C TYR A 243 -8.72 -0.38 -18.29
N ASP A 244 -10.05 -0.31 -18.15
CA ASP A 244 -10.83 -1.40 -17.55
C ASP A 244 -11.03 -2.55 -18.56
N LEU A 245 -10.24 -3.62 -18.41
CA LEU A 245 -10.31 -4.82 -19.27
C LEU A 245 -11.13 -5.96 -18.65
N GLY A 246 -11.88 -5.68 -17.59
CA GLY A 246 -12.59 -6.67 -16.79
C GLY A 246 -11.77 -7.19 -15.60
N LYS A 247 -12.47 -7.50 -14.51
CA LYS A 247 -11.92 -7.77 -13.17
C LYS A 247 -10.70 -8.70 -13.15
N LYS A 248 -10.73 -9.82 -13.88
CA LYS A 248 -9.61 -10.78 -13.92
C LYS A 248 -8.36 -10.17 -14.57
N LYS A 249 -8.51 -9.55 -15.74
CA LYS A 249 -7.39 -8.93 -16.46
C LYS A 249 -6.82 -7.75 -15.69
N ASN A 250 -7.68 -6.96 -15.06
CA ASN A 250 -7.27 -5.83 -14.21
C ASN A 250 -6.44 -6.31 -13.01
N PHE A 251 -6.88 -7.40 -12.37
CA PHE A 251 -6.12 -8.03 -11.29
C PHE A 251 -4.76 -8.53 -11.77
N GLU A 252 -4.71 -9.26 -12.89
CA GLU A 252 -3.47 -9.81 -13.46
C GLU A 252 -2.47 -8.71 -13.88
N GLN A 253 -2.94 -7.53 -14.28
CA GLN A 253 -2.05 -6.37 -14.57
C GLN A 253 -1.31 -5.85 -13.33
N VAL A 254 -1.80 -6.14 -12.12
CA VAL A 254 -1.18 -5.71 -10.86
C VAL A 254 -0.46 -6.87 -10.17
N PHE A 255 -1.09 -8.05 -10.12
CA PHE A 255 -0.58 -9.20 -9.35
C PHE A 255 0.26 -10.19 -10.16
N GLY A 256 0.22 -10.09 -11.49
CA GLY A 256 0.81 -11.08 -12.41
C GLY A 256 -0.12 -12.26 -12.67
N LYS A 257 0.24 -13.09 -13.65
CA LYS A 257 -0.55 -14.27 -14.04
C LYS A 257 -0.25 -15.49 -13.15
N LYS A 258 0.95 -15.55 -12.55
CA LYS A 258 1.36 -16.69 -11.70
C LYS A 258 0.75 -16.58 -10.29
N LYS A 259 -0.30 -17.37 -10.06
CA LYS A 259 -1.05 -17.41 -8.78
C LYS A 259 -0.20 -17.65 -7.53
N ALA A 260 0.87 -18.43 -7.63
CA ALA A 260 1.76 -18.72 -6.51
C ALA A 260 2.39 -17.46 -5.89
N PHE A 261 2.50 -16.37 -6.65
CA PHE A 261 3.07 -15.11 -6.20
C PHE A 261 2.02 -14.10 -5.76
N TRP A 262 0.72 -14.40 -5.82
CA TRP A 262 -0.32 -13.38 -5.57
C TRP A 262 -0.29 -12.86 -4.13
N LEU A 263 -0.05 -13.74 -3.16
CA LEU A 263 0.03 -13.39 -1.74
C LEU A 263 1.46 -13.11 -1.27
N LEU A 264 2.44 -13.14 -2.17
CA LEU A 264 3.83 -12.84 -1.84
C LEU A 264 4.19 -11.46 -2.37
N PRO A 265 4.97 -10.64 -1.63
CA PRO A 265 5.48 -9.36 -2.12
C PRO A 265 6.65 -9.57 -3.10
N LEU A 266 6.40 -10.39 -4.13
CA LEU A 266 7.33 -10.79 -5.18
C LEU A 266 6.60 -10.88 -6.52
N TYR A 267 7.35 -10.73 -7.60
CA TYR A 267 6.87 -11.05 -8.95
C TYR A 267 7.66 -12.22 -9.53
N SER A 268 7.03 -12.97 -10.43
CA SER A 268 7.76 -13.91 -11.27
C SER A 268 8.53 -13.14 -12.35
N LYS A 269 9.72 -13.63 -12.73
CA LYS A 269 10.53 -12.99 -13.78
C LYS A 269 9.74 -12.89 -15.10
N ASP A 270 9.02 -13.94 -15.46
CA ASP A 270 8.21 -13.98 -16.68
C ASP A 270 7.10 -12.91 -16.66
N ASP A 271 6.45 -12.68 -15.51
CA ASP A 271 5.44 -11.62 -15.40
C ASP A 271 6.07 -10.23 -15.57
N LEU A 272 7.26 -9.98 -14.99
CA LEU A 272 7.97 -8.70 -15.13
C LEU A 272 8.38 -8.38 -16.57
N HIS A 273 8.67 -9.39 -17.38
CA HIS A 273 9.00 -9.23 -18.79
C HIS A 273 7.77 -9.16 -19.70
N SER A 274 6.73 -9.96 -19.42
CA SER A 274 5.57 -10.10 -20.31
C SER A 274 4.43 -9.11 -20.06
N ILE A 275 4.37 -8.49 -18.87
CA ILE A 275 3.29 -7.57 -18.48
C ILE A 275 3.85 -6.14 -18.48
N THR A 276 3.69 -5.44 -19.59
CA THR A 276 4.18 -4.06 -19.79
C THR A 276 3.64 -3.07 -18.75
N SER A 277 2.40 -3.26 -18.28
CA SER A 277 1.79 -2.41 -17.24
C SER A 277 2.53 -2.43 -15.90
N LEU A 278 3.32 -3.47 -15.60
CA LEU A 278 4.16 -3.53 -14.39
C LEU A 278 5.38 -2.59 -14.48
N GLN A 279 5.84 -2.30 -15.70
CA GLN A 279 6.92 -1.33 -15.91
C GLN A 279 6.40 0.12 -15.82
N GLY A 280 5.13 0.32 -16.16
CA GLY A 280 4.39 1.56 -15.95
C GLY A 280 4.43 2.55 -17.12
N LEU A 281 5.00 2.17 -18.26
CA LEU A 281 5.14 3.03 -19.44
C LEU A 281 3.97 2.87 -20.42
N GLU A 282 3.45 1.66 -20.54
CA GLU A 282 2.36 1.31 -21.46
C GLU A 282 1.27 0.53 -20.75
N PHE A 283 0.02 0.77 -21.15
CA PHE A 283 -1.14 0.11 -20.57
C PHE A 283 -2.09 -0.32 -21.69
N PRO A 284 -2.54 -1.58 -21.71
CA PRO A 284 -3.54 -2.01 -22.68
C PRO A 284 -4.87 -1.30 -22.40
N THR A 285 -5.51 -0.85 -23.48
CA THR A 285 -6.76 -0.10 -23.48
C THR A 285 -7.90 -0.96 -24.00
N ARG A 286 -9.14 -0.56 -23.73
CA ARG A 286 -10.30 -1.24 -24.31
C ARG A 286 -10.40 -0.93 -25.81
N SER A 287 -10.70 -1.95 -26.60
CA SER A 287 -10.85 -1.85 -28.06
C SER A 287 -12.09 -1.06 -28.51
N ASP A 288 -13.04 -0.76 -27.61
CA ASP A 288 -14.23 0.06 -27.91
C ASP A 288 -14.00 1.56 -27.66
N ILE A 289 -12.81 1.96 -27.21
CA ILE A 289 -12.46 3.35 -26.86
C ILE A 289 -11.35 3.91 -27.78
N ASP A 290 -10.56 3.05 -28.43
CA ASP A 290 -9.61 3.45 -29.48
C ASP A 290 -10.18 3.05 -30.85
N PRO A 291 -10.51 4.00 -31.76
CA PRO A 291 -11.02 3.72 -33.11
C PRO A 291 -9.97 3.13 -34.05
#